data_AF-A0A6P2AXT4-F1
#
_entry.id   AF-A0A6P2AXT4-F1
#
_cell.length_a   1.000
_cell.length_b   1.000
_cell.length_c   1.000
_cell.angle_alpha   90.00
_cell.angle_beta   90.00
_cell.angle_gamma   90.00
#
_symmetry.space_group_name_H-M   'P 1'
#
loop_
_entity.id
_entity.type
_entity.pdbx_description
1 polymer ?
#
loop_
_entity_poly.entity_id
_entity_poly.type
_entity_poly.pdbx_seq_one_letter_code
_entity_poly.pdbx_strand_id
1 'polypeptide(L)'
;CVDQDGDGKCTSDSQRDLIIQAFGVQAPLGGTPNAEARRRAGYQLGIRVYRANSFIPGLTLRNSTSPTEGRVENKASVVTSGMGSRVLPIVEMTTEISRRGVGGTSFNDLCRRINRTQSGACN
;
A
#
# COMPACT_ATOMS: atom_id res chain seq x y z
N CYS A 1 3.26 -7.10 15.17
CA CYS A 1 4.54 -7.50 14.58
C CYS A 1 4.56 -9.01 14.50
N VAL A 2 5.32 -9.58 13.56
CA VAL A 2 5.58 -11.02 13.45
C VAL A 2 7.07 -11.23 13.74
N ASP A 3 7.36 -11.90 14.85
CA ASP A 3 8.70 -12.36 15.23
C ASP A 3 9.08 -13.57 14.35
N GLN A 4 10.23 -13.48 13.68
CA GLN A 4 10.75 -14.55 12.83
C GLN A 4 12.13 -15.05 13.27
N ASP A 5 12.71 -14.50 14.33
CA ASP A 5 13.99 -14.93 14.88
C ASP A 5 13.89 -15.55 16.29
N GLY A 6 12.71 -15.49 16.91
CA GLY A 6 12.33 -16.21 18.13
C GLY A 6 12.83 -15.55 19.40
N ASP A 7 13.21 -14.26 19.36
CA ASP A 7 13.72 -13.53 20.52
C ASP A 7 12.61 -12.86 21.36
N GLY A 8 11.35 -12.95 20.91
CA GLY A 8 10.18 -12.38 21.58
C GLY A 8 10.07 -10.87 21.44
N LYS A 9 10.85 -10.26 20.55
CA LYS A 9 10.90 -8.82 20.32
C LYS A 9 10.55 -8.52 18.86
N CYS A 10 10.56 -7.23 18.56
CA CYS A 10 10.33 -6.71 17.23
C CYS A 10 11.09 -5.41 17.09
N THR A 11 12.39 -5.53 16.93
CA THR A 11 13.31 -4.40 17.01
C THR A 11 13.80 -4.00 15.64
N SER A 12 14.16 -2.73 15.48
CA SER A 12 14.58 -2.16 14.20
C SER A 12 15.97 -2.63 13.74
N ASP A 13 16.64 -3.49 14.49
CA ASP A 13 17.86 -4.19 14.10
C ASP A 13 17.58 -5.59 13.52
N SER A 14 16.39 -6.18 13.75
CA SER A 14 16.02 -7.45 13.15
C SER A 14 15.66 -7.31 11.67
N GLN A 15 16.34 -8.09 10.83
CA GLN A 15 16.04 -8.20 9.40
C GLN A 15 14.98 -9.26 9.08
N ARG A 16 14.60 -10.05 10.08
CA ARG A 16 13.69 -11.19 9.94
C ARG A 16 12.30 -10.82 10.41
N ASP A 17 12.20 -10.02 11.46
CA ASP A 17 10.92 -9.56 11.98
C ASP A 17 10.15 -8.71 10.97
N LEU A 18 8.83 -8.83 11.02
CA LEU A 18 7.93 -8.18 10.08
C LEU A 18 6.94 -7.25 10.79
N ILE A 19 6.81 -6.05 10.25
CA ILE A 19 5.80 -5.08 10.68
C ILE A 19 4.72 -5.00 9.62
N ILE A 20 3.48 -5.29 10.05
CA ILE A 20 2.28 -5.22 9.23
C ILE A 20 1.65 -3.85 9.47
N GLN A 21 1.57 -3.05 8.42
CA GLN A 21 0.91 -1.75 8.41
C GLN A 21 -0.36 -1.82 7.58
N ALA A 22 -1.51 -1.61 8.23
CA ALA A 22 -2.78 -1.41 7.56
C ALA A 22 -3.00 0.08 7.27
N PHE A 23 -3.64 0.38 6.14
CA PHE A 23 -4.08 1.73 5.80
C PHE A 23 -5.47 1.68 5.16
N GLY A 24 -6.23 2.76 5.32
CA GLY A 24 -7.55 2.93 4.74
C GLY A 24 -7.70 4.32 4.15
N VAL A 25 -8.12 4.40 2.89
CA VAL A 25 -8.38 5.68 2.21
C VAL A 25 -9.80 5.71 1.69
N GLN A 26 -10.54 6.75 2.08
CA GLN A 26 -11.77 7.15 1.39
C GLN A 26 -11.36 7.95 0.16
N ALA A 27 -11.08 7.26 -0.94
CA ALA A 27 -10.49 7.91 -2.10
C ALA A 27 -11.50 8.90 -2.74
N PRO A 28 -11.21 10.21 -2.77
CA PRO A 28 -11.97 11.11 -3.61
C PRO A 28 -11.81 10.68 -5.07
N LEU A 29 -12.90 10.69 -5.82
CA LEU A 29 -12.87 10.70 -7.28
C LEU A 29 -12.59 12.14 -7.75
N GLY A 30 -11.38 12.66 -7.46
CA GLY A 30 -10.97 14.03 -7.80
C GLY A 30 -11.48 15.11 -6.83
N GLY A 31 -10.68 16.18 -6.64
CA GLY A 31 -10.98 17.33 -5.79
C GLY A 31 -10.84 17.07 -4.27
N THR A 32 -11.09 18.10 -3.46
CA THR A 32 -11.30 18.01 -2.01
C THR A 32 -12.74 17.56 -1.75
N PRO A 33 -13.00 16.28 -1.45
CA PRO A 33 -14.37 15.82 -1.32
C PRO A 33 -14.94 16.26 0.02
N ASN A 34 -16.17 16.77 -0.01
CA ASN A 34 -16.97 16.90 1.20
C ASN A 34 -17.21 15.51 1.83
N ALA A 35 -17.61 15.48 3.11
CA ALA A 35 -17.78 14.22 3.86
C ALA A 35 -18.79 13.26 3.19
N GLU A 36 -19.72 13.78 2.40
CA GLU A 36 -20.71 12.97 1.71
C GLU A 36 -20.16 12.27 0.46
N ALA A 37 -19.37 12.96 -0.36
CA ALA A 37 -18.67 12.37 -1.50
C ALA A 37 -17.71 11.27 -1.04
N ARG A 38 -17.03 11.44 0.10
CA ARG A 38 -16.18 10.40 0.70
C ARG A 38 -16.97 9.14 1.10
N ARG A 39 -18.16 9.31 1.67
CA ARG A 39 -19.05 8.20 2.07
C ARG A 39 -19.69 7.47 0.87
N ARG A 40 -19.73 8.10 -0.31
CA ARG A 40 -20.26 7.51 -1.55
C ARG A 40 -19.18 6.81 -2.37
N ALA A 41 -17.92 7.22 -2.23
CA ALA A 41 -16.81 6.72 -3.05
C ALA A 41 -16.29 5.31 -2.68
N GLY A 42 -16.87 4.64 -1.67
CA GLY A 42 -16.38 3.35 -1.17
C GLY A 42 -15.11 3.47 -0.35
N TYR A 43 -14.54 2.33 0.06
CA TYR A 43 -13.32 2.29 0.87
C TYR A 43 -12.24 1.50 0.18
N GLN A 44 -11.02 2.04 0.14
CA GLN A 44 -9.84 1.26 -0.18
C GLN A 44 -9.14 0.89 1.11
N LEU A 45 -8.95 -0.40 1.34
CA LEU A 45 -8.12 -0.92 2.42
C LEU A 45 -6.83 -1.45 1.80
N GLY A 46 -5.72 -1.26 2.49
CA GLY A 46 -4.45 -1.81 2.07
C GLY A 46 -3.64 -2.31 3.25
N ILE A 47 -2.82 -3.32 2.96
CA ILE A 47 -1.88 -3.91 3.89
C ILE A 47 -0.51 -3.86 3.25
N ARG A 48 0.47 -3.36 4.00
CA ARG A 48 1.89 -3.41 3.66
C ARG A 48 2.63 -4.18 4.73
N VAL A 49 3.56 -5.03 4.30
CA VAL A 49 4.45 -5.76 5.19
C VAL A 49 5.87 -5.28 4.93
N TYR A 50 6.48 -4.73 5.97
CA TYR A 50 7.86 -4.27 5.97
C TYR A 50 8.69 -5.16 6.89
N ARG A 51 10.02 -5.10 6.75
CA ARG A 51 10.92 -5.65 7.76
C ARG A 51 10.95 -4.71 8.97
N ALA A 52 11.20 -5.22 10.16
CA ALA A 52 11.32 -4.36 11.35
C ALA A 52 12.47 -3.35 11.19
N ASN A 53 13.58 -3.77 10.57
CA ASN A 53 14.69 -2.87 10.25
C ASN A 53 14.41 -1.79 9.19
N SER A 54 13.20 -1.73 8.64
CA SER A 54 12.73 -0.59 7.84
C SER A 54 12.43 0.65 8.70
N PHE A 55 12.27 0.48 10.02
CA PHE A 55 11.84 1.53 10.97
C PHE A 55 12.99 2.14 11.77
N ILE A 56 14.24 2.00 11.30
CA ILE A 56 15.36 2.73 11.89
C ILE A 56 15.21 4.24 11.63
N PRO A 57 15.69 5.11 12.55
CA PRO A 57 15.71 6.55 12.34
C PRO A 57 16.42 6.93 11.03
N GLY A 58 15.86 7.90 10.30
CA GLY A 58 16.44 8.42 9.04
C GLY A 58 15.97 7.71 7.77
N LEU A 59 15.18 6.64 7.86
CA LEU A 59 14.52 6.03 6.68
C LEU A 59 13.09 6.55 6.50
N THR A 60 12.73 6.87 5.25
CA THR A 60 11.35 7.20 4.86
C THR A 60 10.75 6.01 4.13
N LEU A 61 9.72 5.41 4.70
CA LEU A 61 9.00 4.29 4.08
C LEU A 61 8.30 4.75 2.80
N ARG A 62 8.35 3.90 1.78
CA ARG A 62 7.73 4.12 0.48
C ARG A 62 6.72 3.01 0.22
N ASN A 63 5.75 3.25 -0.65
CA ASN A 63 4.87 2.22 -1.17
C ASN A 63 5.41 1.65 -2.48
N SER A 64 4.90 0.48 -2.89
CA SER A 64 5.32 -0.19 -4.12
C SER A 64 4.96 0.55 -5.41
N THR A 65 4.25 1.69 -5.30
CA THR A 65 3.81 2.50 -6.45
C THR A 65 4.34 3.93 -6.42
N SER A 66 5.18 4.32 -5.45
CA SER A 66 5.76 5.67 -5.41
C SER A 66 6.82 5.73 -6.52
N PRO A 67 6.63 6.54 -7.57
CA PRO A 67 7.66 6.71 -8.58
C PRO A 67 8.82 7.45 -7.92
N THR A 68 9.99 6.81 -7.78
CA THR A 68 11.22 7.56 -7.88
C THR A 68 11.55 7.61 -9.36
N GLU A 69 11.62 8.83 -9.91
CA GLU A 69 12.36 9.07 -11.15
C GLU A 69 11.98 8.13 -12.31
N GLY A 70 10.68 7.99 -12.60
CA GLY A 70 10.22 7.26 -13.79
C GLY A 70 10.37 5.73 -13.73
N ARG A 71 10.76 5.14 -12.59
CA ARG A 71 10.80 3.68 -12.41
C ARG A 71 9.78 3.25 -11.36
N VAL A 72 8.83 2.40 -11.76
CA VAL A 72 7.95 1.69 -10.83
C VAL A 72 8.82 0.62 -10.16
N GLU A 73 9.31 0.91 -8.96
CA GLU A 73 10.04 -0.08 -8.16
C GLU A 73 9.04 -1.11 -7.63
N ASN A 74 8.87 -2.17 -8.42
CA ASN A 74 8.12 -3.34 -8.02
C ASN A 74 8.74 -3.88 -6.73
N LYS A 75 7.88 -4.05 -5.70
CA LYS A 75 8.01 -4.79 -4.43
C LYS A 75 9.41 -5.34 -4.13
N ALA A 76 9.94 -5.11 -2.92
CA ALA A 76 11.26 -5.63 -2.54
C ALA A 76 11.35 -7.14 -2.86
N SER A 77 12.23 -7.51 -3.82
CA SER A 77 12.38 -8.88 -4.28
C SER A 77 12.69 -9.80 -3.10
N VAL A 78 11.83 -10.82 -2.90
CA VAL A 78 12.04 -11.88 -1.91
C VAL A 78 13.13 -12.87 -2.38
N VAL A 79 13.49 -12.85 -3.68
CA VAL A 79 14.13 -13.99 -4.35
C VAL A 79 15.64 -13.86 -4.57
N THR A 80 16.26 -12.70 -4.37
CA THR A 80 17.70 -12.58 -4.63
C THR A 80 18.47 -12.27 -3.38
N SER A 81 19.37 -13.19 -3.04
CA SER A 81 20.38 -13.19 -1.99
C SER A 81 21.18 -11.86 -1.89
N GLY A 82 20.57 -10.81 -1.35
CA GLY A 82 21.23 -9.53 -1.14
C GLY A 82 20.25 -8.35 -1.07
N MET A 83 19.83 -8.01 0.15
CA MET A 83 19.33 -6.68 0.54
C MET A 83 18.40 -5.98 -0.48
N GLY A 84 17.19 -6.50 -0.67
CA GLY A 84 16.10 -5.69 -1.23
C GLY A 84 15.93 -4.38 -0.44
N SER A 85 15.37 -3.36 -1.10
CA SER A 85 15.18 -2.03 -0.51
C SER A 85 14.46 -2.08 0.84
N ARG A 86 15.10 -1.57 1.90
CA ARG A 86 14.52 -1.53 3.26
C ARG A 86 13.35 -0.57 3.36
N VAL A 87 13.18 0.35 2.42
CA VAL A 87 12.09 1.33 2.45
C VAL A 87 10.86 0.86 1.69
N LEU A 88 10.95 -0.23 0.94
CA LEU A 88 9.82 -0.80 0.19
C LEU A 88 9.20 -1.97 0.95
N PRO A 89 7.87 -2.15 0.85
CA PRO A 89 7.22 -3.31 1.42
C PRO A 89 7.62 -4.57 0.66
N ILE A 90 7.73 -5.67 1.40
CA ILE A 90 7.91 -7.01 0.85
C ILE A 90 6.59 -7.47 0.22
N VAL A 91 5.49 -7.21 0.92
CA VAL A 91 4.13 -7.51 0.46
C VAL A 91 3.30 -6.24 0.53
N GLU A 92 2.66 -5.90 -0.57
CA GLU A 92 1.62 -4.88 -0.62
C GLU A 92 0.38 -5.49 -1.29
N MET A 93 -0.74 -5.40 -0.58
CA MET A 93 -2.07 -5.83 -1.02
C MET A 93 -3.04 -4.69 -0.80
N THR A 94 -3.93 -4.46 -1.77
CA THR A 94 -5.01 -3.49 -1.65
C THR A 94 -6.32 -4.17 -2.03
N THR A 95 -7.40 -3.78 -1.37
CA THR A 95 -8.74 -4.25 -1.65
C THR A 95 -9.70 -3.07 -1.63
N GLU A 96 -10.74 -3.17 -2.45
CA GLU A 96 -11.78 -2.16 -2.52
C GLU A 96 -13.09 -2.73 -1.99
N ILE A 97 -13.70 -1.99 -1.08
CA ILE A 97 -15.04 -2.25 -0.57
C ILE A 97 -15.99 -1.31 -1.30
N SER A 98 -16.69 -1.88 -2.29
CA SER A 98 -17.70 -1.20 -3.08
C SER A 98 -18.99 -0.98 -2.29
N ARG A 99 -19.61 0.17 -2.47
CA ARG A 99 -20.94 0.46 -1.93
C ARG A 99 -22.01 0.04 -2.95
N ARG A 100 -22.99 -0.76 -2.52
CA ARG A 100 -24.14 -1.17 -3.35
C ARG A 100 -25.29 -0.15 -3.25
N GLY A 101 -26.13 -0.06 -4.29
CA GLY A 101 -27.36 0.75 -4.32
C GLY A 101 -27.26 2.05 -5.13
N VAL A 102 -28.30 2.89 -5.06
CA VAL A 102 -28.38 4.18 -5.75
C VAL A 102 -27.26 5.11 -5.25
N GLY A 103 -26.36 5.52 -6.15
CA GLY A 103 -25.16 6.29 -5.80
C GLY A 103 -24.03 5.45 -5.17
N GLY A 104 -24.06 4.13 -5.38
CA GLY A 104 -22.98 3.20 -5.06
C GLY A 104 -21.78 3.32 -6.01
N THR A 105 -20.70 2.62 -5.68
CA THR A 105 -19.47 2.61 -6.49
C THR A 105 -19.62 1.71 -7.71
N SER A 106 -19.14 2.16 -8.86
CA SER A 106 -19.12 1.42 -10.11
C SER A 106 -17.75 0.78 -10.39
N PHE A 107 -17.71 -0.15 -11.34
CA PHE A 107 -16.45 -0.70 -11.86
C PHE A 107 -15.51 0.39 -12.41
N ASN A 108 -16.07 1.45 -13.01
CA ASN A 108 -15.28 2.58 -13.51
C ASN A 108 -14.60 3.36 -12.36
N ASP A 109 -15.23 3.41 -11.17
CA ASP A 109 -14.63 4.06 -10.00
C ASP A 109 -13.42 3.27 -9.47
N LEU A 110 -13.51 1.93 -9.48
CA LEU A 110 -12.39 1.02 -9.20
C LEU A 110 -11.26 1.25 -10.21
N CYS A 111 -11.58 1.27 -11.50
CA CYS A 111 -10.63 1.54 -12.57
C CYS A 111 -9.88 2.86 -12.41
N ARG A 112 -10.58 3.93 -12.08
CA ARG A 112 -9.98 5.25 -11.85
C ARG A 112 -9.03 5.26 -10.64
N ARG A 113 -9.25 4.38 -9.66
CA ARG A 113 -8.38 4.23 -8.49
C ARG A 113 -7.14 3.40 -8.80
N ILE A 114 -7.29 2.33 -9.57
CA ILE A 114 -6.18 1.45 -9.96
C ILE A 114 -5.28 2.13 -11.01
N ASN A 115 -5.85 2.79 -12.03
CA ASN A 115 -5.11 3.33 -13.18
C ASN A 115 -4.52 4.73 -12.98
N ARG A 116 -4.24 5.16 -11.74
CA ARG A 116 -3.62 6.47 -11.48
C ARG A 116 -2.19 6.63 -12.02
N THR A 117 -1.63 5.62 -12.71
CA THR A 117 -0.26 5.64 -13.23
C THR A 117 -0.10 5.23 -14.70
N GLN A 118 -1.13 4.75 -15.43
CA GLN A 118 -1.01 4.50 -16.87
C GLN A 118 -2.32 4.80 -17.61
N SER A 119 -2.18 5.45 -18.75
CA SER A 119 -3.24 5.81 -19.70
C SER A 119 -3.81 4.59 -20.44
N GLY A 120 -4.27 3.57 -19.68
CA GLY A 120 -5.04 2.45 -20.19
C GLY A 120 -6.47 2.57 -19.72
N ALA A 121 -7.41 2.72 -20.64
CA ALA A 121 -8.84 2.60 -20.33
C ALA A 121 -9.11 1.20 -19.77
N CYS A 122 -10.01 1.10 -18.80
CA CYS A 122 -10.68 -0.16 -18.51
C CYS A 122 -11.58 -0.49 -19.70
N ASN A 123 -11.05 -1.28 -20.64
CA ASN A 123 -11.81 -1.89 -21.71
C ASN A 123 -12.23 -3.30 -21.31
#